data_AF-A0AB34R5N3-F1
#
_entry.id   AF-A0AB34R5N3-F1
#
_cell.length_a   1.000
_cell.length_b   1.000
_cell.length_c   1.000
_cell.angle_alpha   90.00
_cell.angle_beta   90.00
_cell.angle_gamma   90.00
#
_symmetry.space_group_name_H-M   'P 1'
#
loop_
_entity.id
_entity.type
_entity.pdbx_description
1 polymer ?
#
loop_
_entity_poly.entity_id
_entity_poly.type
_entity_poly.pdbx_seq_one_letter_code
_entity_poly.pdbx_strand_id
1 'polypeptide(L)'
;MKTLKIFLTLCVLSISSSLFAQDTKVVLNLIADNTDIKDVTLTIIEYREISESRWTLHAKIPAFTPTIVIKGLREGKQYQFRVILASKYGEGRPADSKFYEIMSPLWELSISIWCYPPILAYAWTPTSKANMNYSNINGILNKKTTKVPLRPKE
;
A
#
# COMPACT_ATOMS: atom_id res chain seq x y z
N MET A 1 17.29 -29.31 46.61
CA MET A 1 15.98 -28.86 46.07
C MET A 1 15.94 -27.35 45.76
N LYS A 2 16.96 -26.75 45.13
CA LYS A 2 16.99 -25.31 44.79
C LYS A 2 17.05 -25.02 43.28
N THR A 3 17.32 -26.03 42.47
CA THR A 3 17.53 -25.90 41.02
C THR A 3 16.22 -25.98 40.20
N LEU A 4 15.23 -26.75 40.64
CA LEU A 4 13.95 -26.90 39.91
C LEU A 4 13.08 -25.63 39.92
N LYS A 5 13.21 -24.80 40.98
CA LYS A 5 12.52 -23.50 41.05
C LYS A 5 13.07 -22.50 40.03
N ILE A 6 14.37 -22.54 39.73
CA ILE A 6 15.01 -21.59 38.79
C ILE A 6 14.59 -21.87 37.34
N PHE A 7 14.48 -23.14 36.94
CA PHE A 7 14.05 -23.51 35.60
C PHE A 7 12.57 -23.18 35.33
N LEU A 8 11.68 -23.37 36.31
CA LEU A 8 10.28 -22.96 36.15
C LEU A 8 10.15 -21.43 36.04
N THR A 9 10.88 -20.66 36.86
CA THR A 9 10.78 -19.20 36.84
C THR A 9 11.34 -18.60 35.53
N LEU A 10 12.42 -19.14 34.97
CA LEU A 10 12.96 -18.72 33.67
C LEU A 10 12.01 -19.07 32.52
N CYS A 11 11.32 -20.22 32.59
CA CYS A 11 10.33 -20.61 31.61
C CYS A 11 9.09 -19.72 31.66
N VAL A 12 8.59 -19.34 32.85
CA VAL A 12 7.46 -18.41 33.01
C VAL A 12 7.79 -17.02 32.47
N LEU A 13 9.01 -16.52 32.67
CA LEU A 13 9.46 -15.23 32.11
C LEU A 13 9.63 -15.26 30.57
N SER A 14 10.04 -16.40 30.01
CA SER A 14 10.12 -16.62 28.55
C SER A 14 8.74 -16.77 27.92
N ILE A 15 7.80 -17.42 28.60
CA ILE A 15 6.42 -17.62 28.12
C ILE A 15 5.67 -16.30 28.19
N SER A 16 5.85 -15.49 29.25
CA SER A 16 5.17 -14.20 29.41
C SER A 16 5.58 -13.16 28.38
N SER A 17 6.85 -13.14 27.96
CA SER A 17 7.33 -12.23 26.92
C SER A 17 6.81 -12.60 25.52
N SER A 18 6.55 -13.89 25.28
CA SER A 18 5.90 -14.37 24.03
C SER A 18 4.37 -14.25 24.03
N LEU A 19 3.71 -14.32 25.18
CA LEU A 19 2.23 -14.20 25.30
C LEU A 19 1.73 -12.75 25.27
N PHE A 20 2.62 -11.78 25.41
CA PHE A 20 2.31 -10.34 25.34
C PHE A 20 2.77 -9.73 24.01
N ALA A 21 2.65 -10.48 22.90
CA ALA A 21 2.57 -9.85 21.59
C ALA A 21 1.26 -9.05 21.59
N GLN A 22 1.35 -7.78 22.01
CA GLN A 22 0.21 -6.88 21.97
C GLN A 22 -0.28 -6.85 20.52
N ASP A 23 -1.55 -7.18 20.29
CA ASP A 23 -2.16 -7.23 18.95
C ASP A 23 -2.21 -5.81 18.39
N THR A 24 -1.09 -5.33 17.88
CA THR A 24 -0.99 -4.01 17.28
C THR A 24 -1.76 -4.00 15.97
N LYS A 25 -2.60 -2.99 15.79
CA LYS A 25 -3.47 -2.85 14.63
C LYS A 25 -3.36 -1.45 14.03
N VAL A 26 -3.20 -1.40 12.71
CA VAL A 26 -3.32 -0.17 11.91
C VAL A 26 -4.46 -0.35 10.92
N VAL A 27 -5.28 0.68 10.79
CA VAL A 27 -6.34 0.73 9.78
C VAL A 27 -5.85 1.64 8.65
N LEU A 28 -5.80 1.12 7.44
CA LEU A 28 -5.58 1.91 6.24
C LEU A 28 -6.93 2.21 5.59
N ASN A 29 -7.19 3.49 5.31
CA ASN A 29 -8.33 3.94 4.52
C ASN A 29 -7.82 4.41 3.15
N LEU A 30 -8.19 3.68 2.12
CA LEU A 30 -7.78 3.95 0.75
C LEU A 30 -8.79 4.87 0.10
N ILE A 31 -8.28 5.95 -0.50
CA ILE A 31 -9.08 6.93 -1.21
C ILE A 31 -8.68 6.89 -2.68
N ALA A 32 -9.66 6.76 -3.56
CA ALA A 32 -9.45 6.76 -5.01
C ALA A 32 -10.67 7.37 -5.71
N ASP A 33 -10.45 7.95 -6.89
CA ASP A 33 -11.54 8.50 -7.69
C ASP A 33 -12.44 7.38 -8.24
N ASN A 34 -13.75 7.56 -8.11
CA ASN A 34 -14.76 6.53 -8.39
C ASN A 34 -14.80 6.07 -9.86
N THR A 35 -14.35 6.92 -10.79
CA THR A 35 -14.27 6.59 -12.22
C THR A 35 -13.17 5.58 -12.51
N ASP A 36 -12.15 5.52 -11.66
CA ASP A 36 -10.89 4.87 -11.98
C ASP A 36 -10.74 3.51 -11.27
N ILE A 37 -11.56 3.24 -10.24
CA ILE A 37 -11.56 1.96 -9.50
C ILE A 37 -12.23 0.81 -10.25
N LYS A 38 -13.01 1.08 -11.31
CA LYS A 38 -13.81 0.06 -12.02
C LYS A 38 -12.94 -1.02 -12.66
N ASP A 39 -11.76 -0.66 -13.12
CA ASP A 39 -10.84 -1.58 -13.81
C ASP A 39 -9.80 -2.18 -12.86
N VAL A 40 -9.86 -1.89 -11.56
CA VAL A 40 -8.95 -2.45 -10.55
C VAL A 40 -9.30 -3.91 -10.31
N THR A 41 -8.33 -4.79 -10.58
CA THR A 41 -8.44 -6.23 -10.36
C THR A 41 -7.81 -6.66 -9.04
N LEU A 42 -6.78 -5.94 -8.57
CA LEU A 42 -6.08 -6.26 -7.32
C LEU A 42 -5.66 -5.00 -6.55
N THR A 43 -5.77 -5.05 -5.23
CA THR A 43 -5.14 -4.13 -4.29
C THR A 43 -4.01 -4.85 -3.58
N ILE A 44 -2.79 -4.38 -3.76
CA ILE A 44 -1.56 -4.94 -3.18
C ILE A 44 -1.11 -4.00 -2.06
N ILE A 45 -0.85 -4.55 -0.88
CA ILE A 45 -0.46 -3.79 0.30
C ILE A 45 0.88 -4.30 0.77
N GLU A 46 1.80 -3.37 0.94
CA GLU A 46 3.14 -3.62 1.43
C GLU A 46 3.45 -2.68 2.61
N TYR A 47 4.39 -3.09 3.44
CA TYR A 47 4.94 -2.23 4.48
C TYR A 47 6.45 -2.43 4.59
N ARG A 48 7.12 -1.47 5.21
CA ARG A 48 8.52 -1.62 5.62
C ARG A 48 8.76 -0.88 6.93
N GLU A 49 9.63 -1.43 7.77
CA GLU A 49 10.17 -0.68 8.90
C GLU A 49 11.17 0.38 8.40
N ILE A 50 11.35 1.49 9.12
CA ILE A 50 12.33 2.52 8.78
C ILE A 50 13.77 1.99 8.67
N SER A 51 14.08 0.94 9.43
CA SER A 51 15.37 0.25 9.44
C SER A 51 15.57 -0.63 8.20
N GLU A 52 14.52 -0.91 7.44
CA GLU A 52 14.53 -1.81 6.29
C GLU A 52 14.41 -1.04 4.96
N SER A 53 15.20 -1.47 3.98
CA SER A 53 15.13 -0.96 2.61
C SER A 53 14.12 -1.73 1.74
N ARG A 54 13.81 -2.98 2.13
CA ARG A 54 12.93 -3.87 1.39
C ARG A 54 11.49 -3.75 1.86
N TRP A 55 10.56 -3.83 0.92
CA TRP A 55 9.13 -3.92 1.18
C TRP A 55 8.71 -5.36 1.49
N THR A 56 7.89 -5.51 2.51
CA THR A 56 7.25 -6.77 2.89
C THR A 56 5.82 -6.76 2.41
N LEU A 57 5.42 -7.81 1.69
CA LEU A 57 4.05 -8.00 1.23
C LEU A 57 3.14 -8.37 2.41
N HIS A 58 2.14 -7.54 2.68
CA HIS A 58 1.09 -7.85 3.66
C HIS A 58 -0.02 -8.67 3.03
N ALA A 59 -0.59 -8.19 1.92
CA ALA A 59 -1.72 -8.82 1.28
C ALA A 59 -1.84 -8.45 -0.20
N LYS A 60 -2.46 -9.35 -0.97
CA LYS A 60 -3.03 -9.07 -2.30
C LYS A 60 -4.52 -9.38 -2.23
N ILE A 61 -5.35 -8.35 -2.34
CA ILE A 61 -6.80 -8.45 -2.16
C ILE A 61 -7.46 -8.25 -3.53
N PRO A 62 -8.47 -9.07 -3.90
CA PRO A 62 -9.23 -8.86 -5.12
C PRO A 62 -9.95 -7.51 -5.14
N ALA A 63 -9.96 -6.86 -6.29
CA ALA A 63 -10.57 -5.55 -6.54
C ALA A 63 -10.04 -4.43 -5.64
N PHE A 64 -10.67 -3.25 -5.73
CA PHE A 64 -10.40 -2.13 -4.84
C PHE A 64 -11.02 -2.37 -3.45
N THR A 65 -10.21 -2.32 -2.40
CA THR A 65 -10.66 -2.48 -1.01
C THR A 65 -10.43 -1.20 -0.22
N PRO A 66 -11.49 -0.45 0.16
CA PRO A 66 -11.34 0.88 0.75
C PRO A 66 -10.79 0.89 2.18
N THR A 67 -10.92 -0.20 2.92
CA THR A 67 -10.45 -0.28 4.31
C THR A 67 -9.72 -1.58 4.55
N ILE A 68 -8.50 -1.47 5.08
CA ILE A 68 -7.59 -2.61 5.25
C ILE A 68 -7.02 -2.57 6.65
N VAL A 69 -6.96 -3.74 7.29
CA VAL A 69 -6.40 -3.88 8.63
C VAL A 69 -5.05 -4.59 8.54
N ILE A 70 -4.01 -3.92 9.04
CA ILE A 70 -2.67 -4.49 9.19
C ILE A 70 -2.46 -4.83 10.66
N LYS A 71 -1.96 -6.03 10.93
CA LYS A 71 -1.71 -6.57 12.27
C LYS A 71 -0.28 -7.10 12.38
N GLY A 72 0.17 -7.35 13.62
CA GLY A 72 1.47 -7.99 13.88
C GLY A 72 2.66 -7.05 13.69
N LEU A 73 2.43 -5.74 13.83
CA LEU A 73 3.50 -4.75 13.76
C LEU A 73 4.23 -4.67 15.11
N ARG A 74 5.54 -4.47 15.08
CA ARG A 74 6.30 -4.30 16.33
C ARG A 74 6.02 -2.94 16.96
N GLU A 75 5.72 -2.93 18.24
CA GLU A 75 5.57 -1.72 19.05
C GLU A 75 6.89 -0.95 19.16
N GLY A 76 6.83 0.38 19.21
CA GLY A 76 7.97 1.29 19.25
C GLY A 76 8.75 1.38 17.94
N LYS A 77 8.22 0.80 16.85
CA LYS A 77 8.86 0.84 15.52
C LYS A 77 8.11 1.76 14.58
N GLN A 78 8.86 2.36 13.66
CA GLN A 78 8.31 3.23 12.62
C GLN A 78 8.15 2.45 11.31
N TYR A 79 6.95 2.51 10.73
CA TYR A 79 6.62 1.84 9.49
C TYR A 79 6.15 2.82 8.42
N GLN A 80 6.50 2.53 7.18
CA GLN A 80 5.90 3.12 6.00
C GLN A 80 5.01 2.06 5.33
N PHE A 81 3.84 2.48 4.86
CA PHE A 81 2.90 1.63 4.14
C PHE A 81 2.89 2.03 2.67
N ARG A 82 2.64 1.06 1.80
CA ARG A 82 2.54 1.23 0.37
C ARG A 82 1.34 0.48 -0.15
N VAL A 83 0.63 1.12 -1.07
CA VAL A 83 -0.52 0.54 -1.75
C VAL A 83 -0.27 0.60 -3.25
N ILE A 84 -0.49 -0.51 -3.93
CA ILE A 84 -0.38 -0.62 -5.38
C ILE A 84 -1.71 -1.17 -5.89
N LEU A 85 -2.36 -0.42 -6.77
CA LEU A 85 -3.55 -0.89 -7.47
C LEU A 85 -3.12 -1.52 -8.79
N ALA A 86 -3.64 -2.70 -9.12
CA ALA A 86 -3.38 -3.35 -10.39
C ALA A 86 -4.68 -3.55 -11.18
N SER A 87 -4.57 -3.48 -12.49
CA SER A 87 -5.63 -3.81 -13.45
C SER A 87 -5.15 -4.92 -14.38
N LYS A 88 -5.99 -5.30 -15.36
CA LYS A 88 -5.60 -6.23 -16.44
C LYS A 88 -4.39 -5.76 -17.26
N TYR A 89 -3.99 -4.49 -17.16
CA TYR A 89 -2.83 -3.92 -17.85
C TYR A 89 -1.54 -3.98 -17.02
N GLY A 90 -1.63 -4.37 -15.75
CA GLY A 90 -0.50 -4.45 -14.83
C GLY A 90 -0.68 -3.59 -13.58
N GLU A 91 0.40 -3.50 -12.83
CA GLU A 91 0.49 -2.73 -11.59
C GLU A 91 0.62 -1.22 -11.89
N GLY A 92 -0.15 -0.42 -11.15
CA GLY A 92 -0.11 1.04 -11.20
C GLY A 92 0.98 1.64 -10.32
N ARG A 93 0.93 2.97 -10.17
CA ARG A 93 1.90 3.69 -9.33
C ARG A 93 1.75 3.28 -7.86
N PRO A 94 2.84 2.95 -7.16
CA PRO A 94 2.81 2.81 -5.71
C PRO A 94 2.44 4.13 -5.03
N ALA A 95 1.48 4.07 -4.12
CA ALA A 95 1.10 5.15 -3.21
C ALA A 95 1.69 4.87 -1.83
N ASP A 96 2.70 5.66 -1.46
CA ASP A 96 3.44 5.49 -0.21
C ASP A 96 2.91 6.46 0.86
N SER A 97 2.74 5.96 2.08
CA SER A 97 2.40 6.78 3.23
C SER A 97 3.63 7.52 3.79
N LYS A 98 3.41 8.39 4.77
CA LYS A 98 4.49 8.82 5.68
C LYS A 98 4.92 7.67 6.60
N PHE A 99 5.99 7.86 7.35
CA PHE A 99 6.33 6.97 8.45
C PHE A 99 5.42 7.22 9.65
N TYR A 100 4.99 6.14 10.31
CA TYR A 100 4.19 6.18 11.52
C TYR A 100 4.81 5.27 12.57
N GLU A 101 4.95 5.79 13.78
CA GLU A 101 5.37 5.01 14.94
C GLU A 101 4.19 4.21 15.50
N ILE A 102 4.42 2.93 15.77
CA ILE A 102 3.40 2.00 16.24
C ILE A 102 3.51 1.89 17.76
N MET A 103 2.51 2.36 18.50
CA MET A 103 2.50 2.37 19.97
C MET A 103 1.17 1.88 20.53
N SER A 104 1.19 1.01 21.54
CA SER A 104 -0.03 0.52 22.19
C SER A 104 -0.48 1.44 23.34
N PRO A 105 -1.79 1.52 23.67
CA PRO A 105 -2.91 0.95 22.93
C PRO A 105 -3.15 1.72 21.63
N LEU A 106 -3.21 1.00 20.51
CA LEU A 106 -3.40 1.58 19.17
C LEU A 106 -4.86 1.91 18.89
N TRP A 107 -5.62 2.43 19.86
CA TRP A 107 -7.01 2.81 19.60
C TRP A 107 -7.03 3.93 18.55
N GLU A 108 -7.25 3.47 17.31
CA GLU A 108 -7.56 4.20 16.09
C GLU A 108 -6.41 4.87 15.31
N LEU A 109 -5.23 4.22 15.20
CA LEU A 109 -4.30 4.64 14.14
C LEU A 109 -4.89 4.29 12.76
N SER A 110 -5.57 5.29 12.20
CA SER A 110 -6.24 5.28 10.92
C SER A 110 -5.47 6.17 9.94
N ILE A 111 -4.89 5.56 8.92
CA ILE A 111 -4.06 6.24 7.93
C ILE A 111 -4.81 6.30 6.61
N SER A 112 -5.03 7.50 6.10
CA SER A 112 -5.62 7.68 4.78
C SER A 112 -4.54 7.75 3.70
N ILE A 113 -4.66 6.93 2.65
CA ILE A 113 -3.73 6.89 1.52
C ILE A 113 -4.51 7.15 0.23
N TRP A 114 -4.15 8.23 -0.46
CA TRP A 114 -4.66 8.52 -1.80
C TRP A 114 -3.97 7.61 -2.82
N CYS A 115 -4.78 6.83 -3.52
CA CYS A 115 -4.36 5.86 -4.51
C CYS A 115 -4.76 6.36 -5.90
N TYR A 116 -3.91 6.10 -6.88
CA TYR A 116 -4.17 6.43 -8.28
C TYR A 116 -4.34 5.11 -9.04
N PRO A 117 -5.58 4.71 -9.39
CA PRO A 117 -5.78 3.47 -10.13
C PRO A 117 -5.06 3.52 -11.48
N PRO A 118 -4.56 2.39 -11.98
CA PRO A 118 -3.92 2.34 -13.29
C PRO A 118 -4.95 2.56 -14.40
N ILE A 119 -5.09 3.82 -14.84
CA ILE A 119 -5.84 4.18 -16.05
C ILE A 119 -5.10 3.58 -17.25
N LEU A 120 -5.86 3.07 -18.23
CA LEU A 120 -5.49 2.49 -19.53
C LEU A 120 -4.21 3.00 -20.25
N ALA A 121 -3.69 4.19 -19.91
CA ALA A 121 -2.53 4.82 -20.54
C ALA A 121 -1.22 4.83 -19.71
N TYR A 122 -1.23 4.37 -18.44
CA TYR A 122 -0.08 4.52 -17.53
C TYR A 122 0.34 3.22 -16.80
N ALA A 123 0.34 2.09 -17.51
CA ALA A 123 1.07 0.91 -17.04
C ALA A 123 2.52 1.33 -16.74
N TRP A 124 2.97 1.13 -15.50
CA TRP A 124 4.27 1.61 -15.03
C TRP A 124 5.40 0.98 -15.83
N THR A 125 5.89 1.69 -16.85
CA THR A 125 7.15 1.34 -17.50
C THR A 125 8.28 1.98 -16.67
N PRO A 126 9.34 1.24 -16.30
CA PRO A 126 10.40 1.75 -15.42
C PRO A 126 11.19 2.98 -15.92
N THR A 127 10.88 3.53 -17.09
CA THR A 127 11.66 4.58 -17.76
C THR A 127 11.14 6.03 -17.58
N SER A 128 10.01 6.30 -16.90
CA SER A 128 9.41 7.64 -16.83
C SER A 128 9.67 8.43 -15.54
N LYS A 129 10.90 8.41 -15.01
CA LYS A 129 11.31 9.27 -13.88
C LYS A 129 11.38 10.78 -14.21
N ALA A 130 10.84 11.22 -15.33
CA ALA A 130 10.83 12.63 -15.73
C ALA A 130 9.39 13.10 -15.99
N ASN A 131 8.92 14.00 -15.12
CA ASN A 131 7.87 15.00 -15.35
C ASN A 131 6.46 14.51 -15.70
N MET A 132 5.57 14.41 -14.70
CA MET A 132 4.14 14.68 -14.92
C MET A 132 3.55 15.52 -13.78
N ASN A 133 3.35 16.80 -14.07
CA ASN A 133 2.53 17.73 -13.31
C ASN A 133 1.05 17.40 -13.57
N TYR A 134 0.25 17.26 -12.51
CA TYR A 134 -1.14 16.77 -12.54
C TYR A 134 -2.19 17.79 -13.07
N SER A 135 -1.81 18.86 -13.77
CA SER A 135 -2.70 19.98 -14.05
C SER A 135 -3.42 20.01 -15.41
N ASN A 136 -3.21 19.06 -16.34
CA ASN A 136 -3.67 19.20 -17.74
C ASN A 136 -4.60 18.10 -18.30
N ILE A 137 -5.29 17.30 -17.47
CA ILE A 137 -6.17 16.23 -17.99
C ILE A 137 -7.56 16.70 -18.48
N ASN A 138 -7.94 17.96 -18.25
CA ASN A 138 -9.23 18.50 -18.70
C ASN A 138 -9.31 18.80 -20.22
N GLY A 139 -8.26 18.52 -21.00
CA GLY A 139 -8.20 18.82 -22.43
C GLY A 139 -8.52 17.67 -23.39
N ILE A 140 -8.66 16.43 -22.91
CA ILE A 140 -8.77 15.23 -23.80
C ILE A 140 -10.22 14.78 -24.03
N LEU A 141 -11.20 15.48 -23.44
CA LEU A 141 -12.64 15.30 -23.72
C LEU A 141 -13.17 16.41 -24.63
N ASN A 142 -12.59 16.58 -25.82
CA ASN A 142 -13.28 17.18 -26.97
C ASN A 142 -12.44 17.04 -28.24
N LYS A 143 -12.76 16.03 -29.07
CA LYS A 143 -12.86 16.13 -30.54
C LYS A 143 -13.23 14.78 -31.16
N LYS A 144 -14.53 14.57 -31.38
CA LYS A 144 -15.02 13.73 -32.48
C LYS A 144 -14.82 14.51 -33.78
N THR A 145 -14.06 14.00 -34.77
CA THR A 145 -14.37 14.11 -36.22
C THR A 145 -13.33 13.39 -37.12
N THR A 146 -13.75 12.25 -37.66
CA THR A 146 -13.73 11.78 -39.06
C THR A 146 -12.77 12.37 -40.14
N LYS A 147 -12.02 11.45 -40.82
CA LYS A 147 -11.45 11.40 -42.22
C LYS A 147 -10.35 12.44 -42.61
N VAL A 148 -9.24 12.12 -43.31
CA VAL A 148 -8.99 11.54 -44.66
C VAL A 148 -7.48 11.16 -44.77
N PRO A 149 -7.02 10.16 -45.57
CA PRO A 149 -5.59 9.81 -45.67
C PRO A 149 -4.86 10.64 -46.74
N LEU A 150 -3.59 11.02 -46.50
CA LEU A 150 -2.73 11.63 -47.52
C LEU A 150 -1.44 10.82 -47.72
N ARG A 151 -1.27 10.39 -48.97
CA ARG A 151 -0.15 9.65 -49.58
C ARG A 151 1.17 10.47 -49.50
N PRO A 152 2.35 9.82 -49.43
CA PRO A 152 3.63 10.53 -49.52
C PRO A 152 3.80 11.17 -50.91
N LYS A 153 4.40 12.36 -50.93
CA LYS A 153 4.77 13.08 -52.16
C LYS A 153 5.96 12.40 -52.83
N GLU A 154 5.79 12.02 -54.09
CA GLU A 154 6.71 12.34 -55.20
C GLU A 154 5.87 12.81 -56.39
#